data_AF-A0A3D0ULU2-F1
#
_entry.id   AF-A0A3D0ULU2-F1
#
_cell.length_a   1.000
_cell.length_b   1.000
_cell.length_c   1.000
_cell.angle_alpha   90.00
_cell.angle_beta   90.00
_cell.angle_gamma   90.00
#
_symmetry.space_group_name_H-M   'P 1'
#
loop_
_entity.id
_entity.type
_entity.pdbx_description
1 polymer ?
#
loop_
_entity_poly.entity_id
_entity_poly.type
_entity_poly.pdbx_seq_one_letter_code
_entity_poly.pdbx_strand_id
1 'polypeptide(L)'
;MSMPAPPLTLGVEEEYQIIDPETRNLHSYITELLSQDEQMPTSLNLRPELMQSQVEVGSYVCRNIKEVRQEVTRLRRSVLEMAEKNGLLIAAASTHPFA
;
A
#
# COMPACT_ATOMS: atom_id res chain seq x y z
N MET A 1 -28.33 19.92 -26.50
CA MET A 1 -26.92 20.00 -26.07
C MET A 1 -26.56 18.68 -25.42
N SER A 2 -25.52 17.97 -25.89
CA SER A 2 -25.04 16.78 -25.18
C SER A 2 -24.29 17.24 -23.93
N MET A 3 -24.47 16.54 -22.81
CA MET A 3 -23.66 16.81 -21.63
C MET A 3 -22.18 16.44 -21.92
N PRO A 4 -21.21 17.25 -21.49
CA PRO A 4 -19.81 16.88 -21.59
C PRO A 4 -19.56 15.60 -20.80
N ALA A 5 -18.72 14.72 -21.34
CA ALA A 5 -18.31 13.51 -20.63
C ALA A 5 -17.60 13.90 -19.31
N PRO A 6 -17.77 13.12 -18.23
CA PRO A 6 -17.05 13.36 -16.99
C PRO A 6 -15.53 13.28 -17.24
N PRO A 7 -14.73 14.05 -16.49
CA PRO A 7 -13.28 14.03 -16.65
C PRO A 7 -12.72 12.64 -16.35
N LEU A 8 -11.79 12.16 -17.17
CA LEU A 8 -11.05 10.94 -16.91
C LEU A 8 -10.16 11.13 -15.68
N THR A 9 -10.13 10.12 -14.82
CA THR A 9 -9.33 10.11 -13.59
C THR A 9 -8.62 8.76 -13.44
N LEU A 10 -7.65 8.70 -12.53
CA LEU A 10 -6.79 7.55 -12.30
C LEU A 10 -6.75 7.22 -10.81
N GLY A 11 -6.72 5.93 -10.49
CA GLY A 11 -6.41 5.39 -9.16
C GLY A 11 -5.42 4.24 -9.32
N VAL A 12 -4.55 4.05 -8.33
CA VAL A 12 -3.59 2.95 -8.30
C VAL A 12 -3.67 2.26 -6.94
N GLU A 13 -3.76 0.94 -6.98
CA GLU A 13 -3.62 0.06 -5.83
C GLU A 13 -2.29 -0.69 -5.96
N GLU A 14 -1.53 -0.79 -4.87
CA GLU A 14 -0.32 -1.61 -4.81
C GLU A 14 -0.40 -2.54 -3.61
N GLU A 15 -0.09 -3.81 -3.86
CA GLU A 15 0.02 -4.83 -2.82
C GLU A 15 1.50 -5.11 -2.52
N TYR A 16 1.84 -5.23 -1.24
CA TYR A 16 3.19 -5.57 -0.80
C TYR A 16 3.17 -6.76 0.14
N GLN A 17 4.21 -7.59 0.04
CA GLN A 17 4.46 -8.69 0.94
C GLN A 17 5.16 -8.16 2.20
N ILE A 18 4.66 -8.53 3.38
CA ILE A 18 5.26 -8.24 4.69
C ILE A 18 6.32 -9.29 4.98
N ILE A 19 7.55 -8.86 5.23
CA ILE A 19 8.72 -9.74 5.30
C ILE A 19 9.49 -9.53 6.59
N ASP A 20 9.91 -10.63 7.20
CA ASP A 20 10.88 -10.64 8.28
C ASP A 20 12.29 -10.33 7.72
N PRO A 21 13.00 -9.31 8.23
CA PRO A 21 14.27 -8.87 7.66
C PRO A 21 15.43 -9.87 7.81
N GLU A 22 15.37 -10.78 8.78
CA GLU A 22 16.44 -11.76 9.04
C GLU A 22 16.27 -13.00 8.18
N THR A 23 15.08 -13.60 8.22
CA THR A 23 14.75 -14.84 7.52
C THR A 23 14.37 -14.63 6.05
N ARG A 24 13.95 -13.40 5.70
CA ARG A 24 13.38 -13.05 4.39
C ARG A 24 12.10 -13.81 4.06
N ASN A 25 11.43 -14.38 5.06
CA ASN A 25 10.17 -15.10 4.87
C ASN A 25 8.97 -14.16 5.05
N LEU A 26 7.81 -14.58 4.54
CA LEU A 26 6.55 -13.90 4.78
C LEU A 26 6.21 -13.88 6.28
N HIS A 27 5.73 -12.73 6.76
CA HIS A 27 5.35 -12.53 8.15
C HIS A 27 3.89 -12.04 8.23
N SER A 28 3.04 -12.76 8.95
CA SER A 28 1.64 -12.37 9.16
C SER A 28 1.55 -11.19 10.14
N TYR A 29 1.14 -10.01 9.66
CA TYR A 29 1.11 -8.79 10.49
C TYR A 29 0.10 -7.72 10.02
N ILE A 30 -0.82 -8.07 9.11
CA ILE A 30 -1.73 -7.08 8.50
C ILE A 30 -2.67 -6.42 9.51
N THR A 31 -3.14 -7.15 10.53
CA THR A 31 -4.12 -6.63 11.51
C THR A 31 -3.51 -5.50 12.34
N GLU A 32 -2.26 -5.67 12.76
CA GLU A 32 -1.51 -4.67 13.49
C GLU A 32 -1.27 -3.44 12.61
N LEU A 33 -0.88 -3.61 11.35
CA LEU A 33 -0.69 -2.49 10.41
C LEU A 33 -1.98 -1.69 10.18
N LEU A 34 -3.11 -2.37 10.00
CA LEU A 34 -4.42 -1.72 9.87
C LEU A 34 -4.75 -0.86 11.11
N SER A 35 -4.51 -1.40 12.29
CA SER A 35 -4.76 -0.68 13.55
C SER A 35 -3.87 0.57 13.71
N GLN A 36 -2.67 0.55 13.12
CA GLN A 36 -1.73 1.66 13.14
C GLN A 36 -2.11 2.74 12.12
N ASP A 37 -2.57 2.34 10.93
CA ASP A 37 -3.06 3.27 9.90
C ASP A 37 -4.26 4.09 10.38
N GLU A 38 -5.19 3.45 11.11
CA GLU A 38 -6.35 4.12 11.71
C GLU A 38 -5.95 5.22 12.72
N GLN A 39 -4.76 5.10 13.32
CA GLN A 39 -4.23 6.07 14.28
C GLN A 39 -3.38 7.17 13.61
N MET A 40 -3.05 7.03 12.32
CA MET A 40 -2.25 8.02 11.61
C MET A 40 -3.08 9.29 11.28
N PRO A 41 -2.48 10.49 11.38
CA PRO A 41 -3.13 11.74 10.96
C PRO A 41 -3.53 11.76 9.48
N THR A 42 -2.89 10.94 8.65
CA THR A 42 -3.20 10.77 7.23
C THR A 42 -3.15 9.29 6.91
N SER A 43 -4.32 8.67 6.81
CA SER A 43 -4.46 7.25 6.47
C SER A 43 -3.90 6.97 5.07
N LEU A 44 -3.27 5.82 4.94
CA LEU A 44 -2.77 5.22 3.71
C LEU A 44 -3.86 4.46 2.95
N ASN A 45 -5.10 4.48 3.46
CA ASN A 45 -6.25 3.74 2.93
C ASN A 45 -5.89 2.25 2.80
N LEU A 46 -5.32 1.69 3.88
CA LEU A 46 -4.98 0.27 3.93
C LEU A 46 -6.23 -0.58 3.82
N ARG A 47 -6.14 -1.67 3.05
CA ARG A 47 -7.21 -2.66 2.95
C ARG A 47 -6.76 -4.00 3.53
N PRO A 48 -7.65 -4.69 4.28
CA PRO A 48 -7.39 -6.04 4.72
C PRO A 48 -7.37 -6.98 3.50
N GLU A 49 -6.33 -7.81 3.42
CA GLU A 49 -6.20 -8.83 2.38
C GLU A 49 -6.45 -10.25 2.89
N LEU A 50 -6.76 -11.17 1.96
CA LEU A 50 -6.94 -12.58 2.28
C LEU A 50 -5.67 -13.17 2.91
N MET A 51 -4.51 -12.81 2.34
CA MET A 51 -3.20 -13.19 2.85
C MET A 51 -2.76 -12.26 3.97
N GLN A 52 -2.65 -12.81 5.18
CA GLN A 52 -2.27 -12.04 6.39
C GLN A 52 -0.84 -11.47 6.36
N SER A 53 -0.02 -11.93 5.42
CA SER A 53 1.33 -11.46 5.13
C SER A 53 1.40 -10.48 3.96
N GLN A 54 0.27 -9.90 3.56
CA GLN A 54 0.19 -8.92 2.50
C GLN A 54 -0.55 -7.66 2.99
N VAL A 55 -0.19 -6.52 2.42
CA VAL A 55 -0.85 -5.24 2.66
C VAL A 55 -1.14 -4.56 1.33
N GLU A 56 -2.38 -4.11 1.13
CA GLU A 56 -2.78 -3.28 -0.01
C GLU A 56 -2.87 -1.81 0.42
N VAL A 57 -2.32 -0.91 -0.42
CA VAL A 57 -2.48 0.55 -0.32
C VAL A 57 -3.17 1.09 -1.57
N GLY A 58 -4.08 2.05 -1.38
CA GLY A 58 -4.80 2.69 -2.49
C GLY A 58 -4.54 4.19 -2.59
N SER A 59 -4.24 4.69 -3.80
CA SER A 59 -4.08 6.12 -4.06
C SER A 59 -5.41 6.87 -3.96
N TYR A 60 -5.34 8.19 -3.75
CA TYR A 60 -6.49 9.04 -4.04
C TYR A 60 -6.81 9.06 -5.54
N VAL A 61 -7.99 9.55 -5.88
CA VAL A 61 -8.38 9.80 -7.27
C VAL A 61 -7.53 10.95 -7.84
N CYS A 62 -6.68 10.61 -8.80
CA CYS A 62 -5.74 11.52 -9.45
C CYS A 62 -6.27 11.99 -10.81
N ARG A 63 -5.95 13.24 -11.17
CA ARG A 63 -6.37 13.85 -12.45
C ARG A 63 -5.43 13.53 -13.61
N ASN A 64 -4.18 13.17 -13.30
CA ASN A 64 -3.14 12.91 -14.29
C ASN A 64 -2.00 12.07 -13.71
N ILE A 65 -1.09 11.61 -14.57
CA ILE A 65 0.03 10.74 -14.20
C ILE A 65 1.05 11.39 -13.24
N LYS A 66 1.13 12.72 -13.17
CA LYS A 66 2.05 13.41 -12.25
C LYS A 66 1.54 13.30 -10.82
N GLU A 67 0.24 13.50 -10.63
CA GLU A 67 -0.43 13.28 -9.34
C GLU A 67 -0.31 11.80 -8.92
N VAL A 68 -0.57 10.85 -9.83
CA VAL A 68 -0.37 9.41 -9.55
C VAL A 68 1.04 9.12 -9.07
N ARG A 69 2.07 9.65 -9.74
CA ARG A 69 3.47 9.44 -9.34
C ARG A 69 3.75 9.96 -7.93
N GLN A 70 3.23 11.13 -7.60
CA GLN A 70 3.40 11.73 -6.27
C GLN A 70 2.73 10.84 -5.21
N GLU A 71 1.51 10.39 -5.47
CA GLU A 71 0.77 9.53 -4.53
C GLU A 71 1.41 8.17 -4.36
N VAL A 72 1.79 7.47 -5.43
CA VAL A 72 2.48 6.17 -5.34
C VAL A 72 3.80 6.30 -4.56
N THR A 73 4.56 7.38 -4.79
CA THR A 73 5.81 7.62 -4.05
C THR A 73 5.55 7.87 -2.56
N ARG A 74 4.50 8.64 -2.25
CA ARG A 74 4.06 8.89 -0.86
C ARG A 74 3.66 7.59 -0.17
N LEU A 75 2.78 6.82 -0.80
CA LEU A 75 2.29 5.54 -0.26
C LEU A 75 3.42 4.56 0.02
N ARG A 76 4.32 4.33 -0.96
CA ARG A 76 5.50 3.45 -0.80
C ARG A 76 6.37 3.84 0.39
N ARG A 77 6.64 5.14 0.57
CA ARG A 77 7.44 5.61 1.72
C ARG A 77 6.70 5.38 3.03
N SER A 78 5.42 5.72 3.08
CA SER A 78 4.66 5.61 4.32
C SER A 78 4.47 4.16 4.78
N VAL A 79 4.20 3.23 3.86
CA VAL A 79 4.09 1.80 4.21
C VAL A 79 5.45 1.22 4.62
N LEU A 80 6.55 1.63 3.98
CA LEU A 80 7.90 1.23 4.36
C LEU A 80 8.25 1.72 5.76
N GLU A 81 8.06 3.02 6.04
CA GLU A 81 8.30 3.61 7.36
C GLU A 81 7.44 2.96 8.45
N MET A 82 6.20 2.60 8.13
CA MET A 82 5.31 1.89 9.05
C MET A 82 5.82 0.48 9.33
N ALA A 83 6.24 -0.28 8.31
CA ALA A 83 6.82 -1.61 8.51
C ALA A 83 8.13 -1.56 9.32
N GLU A 84 9.03 -0.62 8.98
CA GLU A 84 10.33 -0.45 9.67
C GLU A 84 10.17 -0.13 11.16
N LYS A 85 9.18 0.70 11.54
CA LYS A 85 8.86 0.98 12.95
C LYS A 85 8.49 -0.27 13.76
N ASN A 86 8.04 -1.32 13.08
CA ASN A 86 7.68 -2.60 13.69
C ASN A 86 8.76 -3.67 13.49
N GLY A 87 9.95 -3.30 13.00
CA GLY A 87 11.03 -4.25 12.74
C GLY A 87 10.79 -5.16 11.53
N LEU A 88 9.88 -4.77 10.63
CA LEU A 88 9.52 -5.52 9.43
C LEU A 88 9.97 -4.78 8.17
N LEU A 89 9.96 -5.49 7.04
CA LEU A 89 10.16 -4.92 5.72
C LEU A 89 8.96 -5.21 4.81
N ILE A 90 8.92 -4.53 3.68
CA ILE A 90 7.99 -4.85 2.59
C ILE A 90 8.72 -5.20 1.30
N ALA A 91 8.13 -6.05 0.47
CA ALA A 91 8.57 -6.29 -0.90
C ALA A 91 7.44 -6.06 -1.91
N ALA A 92 7.79 -5.41 -3.01
CA ALA A 92 6.95 -5.24 -4.19
C ALA A 92 7.26 -6.35 -5.20
N ALA A 93 6.59 -7.48 -5.07
CA ALA A 93 6.73 -8.63 -5.97
C ALA A 93 5.40 -9.38 -6.07
N SER A 94 5.10 -9.93 -7.26
CA SER A 94 3.85 -10.68 -7.47
C SER A 94 3.82 -12.02 -6.73
N THR A 95 4.97 -12.64 -6.50
CA THR A 95 5.09 -13.90 -5.75
C THR A 95 6.29 -13.85 -4.82
N HIS A 96 6.19 -14.53 -3.69
CA HIS A 96 7.34 -14.72 -2.81
C HIS A 96 8.22 -15.84 -3.39
N PRO A 97 9.56 -15.69 -3.41
CA PRO A 97 10.43 -16.63 -4.13
C PRO A 97 10.45 -18.07 -3.57
N PHE A 98 10.09 -18.28 -2.30
CA PHE A 98 10.16 -19.60 -1.65
C PHE A 98 9.08 -19.87 -0.59
N ALA A 99 8.18 -18.92 -0.33
CA ALA A 99 7.17 -19.02 0.72
C ALA A 99 5.79 -19.28 0.13
#